data_AF-A0A7C8EBQ5-F1
#
_entry.id   AF-A0A7C8EBQ5-F1
#
_cell.length_a   1.000
_cell.length_b   1.000
_cell.length_c   1.000
_cell.angle_alpha   90.00
_cell.angle_beta   90.00
_cell.angle_gamma   90.00
#
_symmetry.space_group_name_H-M   'P 1'
#
loop_
_entity.id
_entity.type
_entity.pdbx_description
1 polymer ?
#
loop_
_entity_poly.entity_id
_entity_poly.type
_entity_poly.pdbx_seq_one_letter_code
_entity_poly.pdbx_strand_id
1 'polypeptide(L)'
;MDSEQLEKYTSAITLSDMEVFVFPELMYSLVLANIMSPILWRWRQADSFRKLEGKSPYKKLMRLRQFIMDVYDFNLDLNTWGLTSKSRELKRFEKFISPDDIAASNALFGYHGDQYYFDVDIRRHFGLDKYDGDIIPYWKTETVEAMTAFALKDGYNTGAGECVSLAALYASAAFVVCQIPLEDIYMVLTPLHSQNYFDIQGGVLSNNRRLLTRTMWFNGTAISAKAQRALRNEQVTIVAHSTGYVHCFYDRATIDKKGYRYFAGRLAEYLSTEPSPLIFANFLRCNRNYQQYFQFCRHLRGEAMFVKADVLFHYEHGSNYRIADETFDKLLGEVSEDDYSPYKCRDRLCCEELMRFIEHEKIDLKEAVGTKMLAKYLEPFVPEAAKFVDELCSFLHVEAKLPAFDKDYVKNTPIELSVEQSRQEVIEYLSGIRSSNITADLAFYAYRDMESCDWEPFVKAAVERNPVSVEAAQDKPVEQVYDWLRGIPNESIYDGGRLAQPDEVVNYSTGDGVEKAITLANIIRNRDGERRIEVAITPQEVVVDAGEVYRFTSKKGLDRELTILAGKL
;
A
#
# COMPACT_ATOMS: atom_id res chain seq x y z
N MET A 1 3.80 -27.41 -14.79
CA MET A 1 2.56 -26.60 -14.79
C MET A 1 2.11 -26.38 -16.24
N ASP A 2 0.85 -25.99 -16.49
CA ASP A 2 0.51 -25.41 -17.81
C ASP A 2 1.06 -23.98 -17.93
N SER A 3 0.98 -23.36 -19.12
CA SER A 3 1.55 -22.03 -19.35
C SER A 3 0.90 -20.92 -18.51
N GLU A 4 -0.39 -21.02 -18.22
CA GLU A 4 -1.12 -20.00 -17.46
C GLU A 4 -0.81 -20.10 -15.97
N GLN A 5 -0.75 -21.32 -15.46
CA GLN A 5 -0.25 -21.62 -14.12
C GLN A 5 1.19 -21.15 -13.96
N LEU A 6 2.08 -21.53 -14.89
CA LEU A 6 3.48 -21.11 -14.82
C LEU A 6 3.61 -19.59 -14.78
N GLU A 7 2.82 -18.86 -15.57
CA GLU A 7 2.79 -17.39 -15.56
C GLU A 7 2.38 -16.83 -14.20
N LYS A 8 1.32 -17.36 -13.58
CA LYS A 8 0.88 -16.96 -12.23
C LYS A 8 1.93 -17.26 -11.16
N TYR A 9 2.50 -18.47 -11.18
CA TYR A 9 3.49 -18.90 -10.18
C TYR A 9 4.82 -18.15 -10.32
N THR A 10 5.24 -17.85 -11.55
CA THR A 10 6.41 -17.00 -11.82
C THR A 10 6.16 -15.59 -11.28
N SER A 11 4.92 -15.11 -11.41
CA SER A 11 4.49 -13.81 -10.87
C SER A 11 4.46 -13.77 -9.34
N ALA A 12 4.28 -14.92 -8.67
CA ALA A 12 4.46 -15.01 -7.23
C ALA A 12 5.93 -14.84 -6.79
N ILE A 13 6.91 -15.05 -7.68
CA ILE A 13 8.33 -14.85 -7.38
C ILE A 13 8.72 -13.38 -7.55
N THR A 14 8.24 -12.75 -8.63
CA THR A 14 8.59 -11.37 -9.01
C THR A 14 7.75 -10.31 -8.32
N LEU A 15 6.47 -10.60 -8.11
CA LEU A 15 5.51 -9.74 -7.41
C LEU A 15 5.47 -8.30 -7.94
N SER A 16 5.51 -8.09 -9.26
CA SER A 16 5.34 -6.73 -9.79
C SER A 16 3.95 -6.17 -9.47
N ASP A 17 3.82 -4.85 -9.36
CA ASP A 17 2.53 -4.21 -9.09
C ASP A 17 1.47 -4.66 -10.11
N MET A 18 1.83 -4.67 -11.40
CA MET A 18 0.96 -5.18 -12.48
C MET A 18 0.53 -6.64 -12.24
N GLU A 19 1.45 -7.51 -11.82
CA GLU A 19 1.15 -8.91 -11.52
C GLU A 19 0.18 -9.07 -10.36
N VAL A 20 0.30 -8.26 -9.30
CA VAL A 20 -0.62 -8.28 -8.16
C VAL A 20 -2.04 -7.89 -8.58
N PHE A 21 -2.17 -6.96 -9.52
CA PHE A 21 -3.47 -6.59 -10.07
C PHE A 21 -4.02 -7.64 -11.05
N VAL A 22 -3.17 -8.27 -11.85
CA VAL A 22 -3.60 -9.35 -12.77
C VAL A 22 -4.01 -10.59 -11.99
N PHE A 23 -3.26 -10.96 -10.95
CA PHE A 23 -3.45 -12.15 -10.13
C PHE A 23 -3.74 -11.75 -8.68
N PRO A 24 -5.01 -11.42 -8.34
CA PRO A 24 -5.37 -10.86 -7.03
C PRO A 24 -5.05 -11.77 -5.84
N GLU A 25 -4.85 -13.08 -6.05
CA GLU A 25 -4.34 -13.98 -5.02
C GLU A 25 -2.98 -13.53 -4.47
N LEU A 26 -2.12 -12.94 -5.32
CA LEU A 26 -0.75 -12.57 -4.97
C LEU A 26 -0.68 -11.53 -3.85
N MET A 27 -1.66 -10.63 -3.77
CA MET A 27 -1.70 -9.62 -2.71
C MET A 27 -1.72 -10.29 -1.33
N TYR A 28 -2.62 -11.25 -1.13
CA TYR A 28 -2.73 -11.93 0.15
C TYR A 28 -1.62 -12.99 0.33
N SER A 29 -1.14 -13.60 -0.75
CA SER A 29 0.04 -14.48 -0.71
C SER A 29 1.29 -13.75 -0.20
N LEU A 30 1.48 -12.48 -0.57
CA LEU A 30 2.56 -11.64 -0.04
C LEU A 30 2.41 -11.36 1.46
N VAL A 31 1.18 -11.12 1.95
CA VAL A 31 0.93 -11.00 3.39
C VAL A 31 1.36 -12.26 4.12
N LEU A 32 0.98 -13.43 3.62
CA LEU A 32 1.35 -14.72 4.21
C LEU A 32 2.86 -14.98 4.14
N ALA A 33 3.51 -14.65 3.02
CA ALA A 33 4.97 -14.74 2.90
C ALA A 33 5.67 -13.87 3.96
N ASN A 34 5.17 -12.65 4.18
CA ASN A 34 5.69 -11.77 5.23
C ASN A 34 5.38 -12.30 6.64
N ILE A 35 4.21 -12.90 6.88
CA ILE A 35 3.91 -13.59 8.15
C ILE A 35 4.87 -14.75 8.41
N MET A 36 5.26 -15.51 7.38
CA MET A 36 6.26 -16.58 7.50
C MET A 36 7.69 -16.04 7.69
N SER A 37 7.95 -14.77 7.37
CA SER A 37 9.28 -14.18 7.49
C SER A 37 9.75 -14.08 8.95
N PRO A 38 10.97 -14.55 9.27
CA PRO A 38 11.52 -14.42 10.62
C PRO A 38 11.70 -12.97 11.07
N ILE A 39 11.74 -12.00 10.14
CA ILE A 39 11.91 -10.56 10.46
C ILE A 39 10.79 -10.07 11.38
N LEU A 40 9.52 -10.35 11.04
CA LEU A 40 8.38 -9.88 11.84
C LEU A 40 8.32 -10.54 13.22
N TRP A 41 8.71 -11.81 13.31
CA TRP A 41 8.78 -12.51 14.59
C TRP A 41 9.89 -11.94 15.48
N ARG A 42 11.00 -11.46 14.91
CA ARG A 42 12.01 -10.68 15.66
C ARG A 42 11.45 -9.36 16.16
N TRP A 43 10.58 -8.69 15.39
CA TRP A 43 9.93 -7.45 15.85
C TRP A 43 9.01 -7.69 17.03
N ARG A 44 8.25 -8.79 17.04
CA ARG A 44 7.42 -9.19 18.19
C ARG A 44 8.26 -9.29 19.49
N GLN A 45 9.56 -9.61 19.37
CA GLN A 45 10.50 -9.69 20.48
C GLN A 45 11.27 -8.39 20.76
N ALA A 46 11.09 -7.33 19.97
CA ALA A 46 11.76 -6.06 20.22
C ALA A 46 11.21 -5.38 21.48
N ASP A 47 12.09 -4.72 22.24
CA ASP A 47 11.75 -4.07 23.51
C ASP A 47 10.54 -3.14 23.42
N SER A 48 10.38 -2.46 22.28
CA SER A 48 9.29 -1.52 22.08
C SER A 48 7.90 -2.17 21.98
N PHE A 49 7.85 -3.45 21.61
CA PHE A 49 6.61 -4.24 21.58
C PHE A 49 6.46 -5.13 22.81
N ARG A 50 7.55 -5.67 23.37
CA ARG A 50 7.52 -6.38 24.66
C ARG A 50 6.95 -5.52 25.79
N LYS A 51 7.31 -4.23 25.85
CA LYS A 51 6.73 -3.27 26.80
C LYS A 51 5.22 -3.01 26.61
N LEU A 52 4.64 -3.47 25.50
CA LEU A 52 3.22 -3.36 25.17
C LEU A 52 2.47 -4.70 25.30
N GLU A 53 3.10 -5.73 25.87
CA GLU A 53 2.42 -6.98 26.22
C GLU A 53 1.20 -6.71 27.11
N GLY A 54 0.09 -7.41 26.84
CA GLY A 54 -1.21 -7.18 27.49
C GLY A 54 -1.91 -5.86 27.16
N LYS A 55 -1.32 -4.96 26.36
CA LYS A 55 -2.02 -3.75 25.88
C LYS A 55 -2.93 -4.07 24.70
N SER A 56 -3.91 -3.19 24.46
CA SER A 56 -4.86 -3.36 23.37
C SER A 56 -4.16 -3.39 22.00
N PRO A 57 -4.70 -4.14 21.02
CA PRO A 57 -4.17 -4.18 19.66
C PRO A 57 -4.02 -2.80 19.04
N TYR A 58 -4.96 -1.88 19.31
CA TYR A 58 -4.87 -0.49 18.86
C TYR A 58 -3.62 0.24 19.35
N LYS A 59 -3.25 0.10 20.64
CA LYS A 59 -2.05 0.74 21.18
C LYS A 59 -0.78 0.16 20.55
N LYS A 60 -0.77 -1.15 20.29
CA LYS A 60 0.32 -1.82 19.57
C LYS A 60 0.40 -1.33 18.12
N LEU A 61 -0.73 -1.17 17.44
CA LEU A 61 -0.80 -0.68 16.07
C LEU A 61 -0.27 0.76 15.94
N MET A 62 -0.60 1.65 16.89
CA MET A 62 -0.04 3.00 16.93
C MET A 62 1.48 3.01 17.15
N ARG A 63 2.01 2.06 17.93
CA ARG A 63 3.45 1.87 18.09
C ARG A 63 4.08 1.29 16.81
N LEU A 64 3.42 0.33 16.17
CA LEU A 64 3.86 -0.26 14.91
C LEU A 64 4.00 0.80 13.82
N ARG A 65 3.07 1.76 13.74
CA ARG A 65 3.19 2.91 12.84
C ARG A 65 4.51 3.64 13.02
N GLN A 66 4.83 4.02 14.25
CA GLN A 66 6.09 4.73 14.52
C GLN A 66 7.30 3.85 14.18
N PHE A 67 7.25 2.57 14.56
CA PHE A 67 8.33 1.63 14.26
C PHE A 67 8.60 1.52 12.75
N ILE A 68 7.56 1.35 11.92
CA ILE A 68 7.70 1.33 10.46
C ILE A 68 8.22 2.67 9.93
N MET A 69 7.74 3.80 10.46
CA MET A 69 8.25 5.12 10.09
C MET A 69 9.74 5.30 10.43
N ASP A 70 10.25 4.65 11.48
CA ASP A 70 11.65 4.79 11.90
C ASP A 70 12.60 3.88 11.09
N VAL A 71 12.11 2.76 10.55
CA VAL A 71 12.95 1.72 9.94
C VAL A 71 12.73 1.50 8.45
N TYR A 72 11.68 2.10 7.86
CA TYR A 72 11.43 2.06 6.42
C TYR A 72 11.15 3.44 5.84
N ASP A 73 11.76 3.70 4.70
CA ASP A 73 11.40 4.78 3.79
C ASP A 73 10.38 4.35 2.73
N PHE A 74 9.72 5.35 2.13
CA PHE A 74 8.82 5.11 1.01
C PHE A 74 9.65 5.18 -0.26
N ASN A 75 9.73 4.07 -1.00
CA ASN A 75 10.52 4.00 -2.21
C ASN A 75 9.79 4.68 -3.38
N LEU A 76 10.46 5.62 -4.04
CA LEU A 76 10.00 6.30 -5.26
C LEU A 76 11.05 6.21 -6.38
N ASP A 77 12.13 5.44 -6.18
CA ASP A 77 13.16 5.24 -7.19
C ASP A 77 12.68 4.27 -8.27
N LEU A 78 12.15 4.84 -9.34
CA LEU A 78 11.67 4.13 -10.53
C LEU A 78 12.73 3.24 -11.20
N ASN A 79 14.03 3.48 -10.97
CA ASN A 79 15.07 2.69 -11.62
C ASN A 79 15.51 1.48 -10.79
N THR A 80 15.04 1.35 -9.55
CA THR A 80 15.45 0.27 -8.64
C THR A 80 15.35 -1.09 -9.32
N TRP A 81 14.25 -1.32 -10.02
CA TRP A 81 13.91 -2.62 -10.59
C TRP A 81 14.03 -2.66 -12.12
N GLY A 82 14.61 -1.60 -12.70
CA GLY A 82 14.86 -1.45 -14.13
C GLY A 82 13.61 -1.08 -14.93
N LEU A 83 13.71 -1.21 -16.25
CA LEU A 83 12.68 -0.80 -17.20
C LEU A 83 12.14 -2.00 -18.00
N THR A 84 10.88 -1.92 -18.41
CA THR A 84 10.24 -2.83 -19.37
C THR A 84 9.50 -2.01 -20.45
N SER A 85 8.83 -2.68 -21.39
CA SER A 85 7.98 -2.01 -22.38
C SER A 85 6.50 -2.37 -22.20
N LYS A 86 5.60 -1.41 -22.46
CA LYS A 86 4.15 -1.63 -22.39
C LYS A 86 3.73 -2.73 -23.35
N SER A 87 4.27 -2.71 -24.57
CA SER A 87 4.04 -3.75 -25.57
C SER A 87 4.38 -5.17 -25.06
N ARG A 88 5.46 -5.32 -24.30
CA ARG A 88 5.88 -6.60 -23.71
C ARG A 88 4.91 -7.06 -22.62
N GLU A 89 4.57 -6.19 -21.68
CA GLU A 89 3.65 -6.55 -20.58
C GLU A 89 2.22 -6.78 -21.07
N LEU A 90 1.74 -5.98 -22.04
CA LEU A 90 0.44 -6.18 -22.68
C LEU A 90 0.34 -7.55 -23.33
N LYS A 91 1.33 -7.93 -24.14
CA LYS A 91 1.38 -9.24 -24.78
C LYS A 91 1.44 -10.37 -23.76
N ARG A 92 2.14 -10.17 -22.65
CA ARG A 92 2.25 -11.14 -21.56
C ARG A 92 0.90 -11.38 -20.87
N PHE A 93 0.12 -10.33 -20.65
CA PHE A 93 -1.15 -10.39 -19.91
C PHE A 93 -2.40 -10.49 -20.77
N GLU A 94 -2.30 -10.48 -22.11
CA GLU A 94 -3.43 -10.49 -23.05
C GLU A 94 -4.41 -11.67 -22.86
N LYS A 95 -3.94 -12.77 -22.25
CA LYS A 95 -4.76 -13.96 -21.95
C LYS A 95 -5.56 -13.84 -20.65
N PHE A 96 -5.19 -12.92 -19.77
CA PHE A 96 -5.75 -12.80 -18.41
C PHE A 96 -6.64 -11.57 -18.25
N ILE A 97 -6.27 -10.45 -18.88
CA ILE A 97 -7.06 -9.21 -18.88
C ILE A 97 -7.27 -8.76 -20.33
N SER A 98 -8.49 -8.35 -20.65
CA SER A 98 -8.80 -7.82 -21.97
C SER A 98 -8.04 -6.49 -22.22
N PRO A 99 -7.65 -6.19 -23.47
CA PRO A 99 -7.03 -4.90 -23.79
C PRO A 99 -7.90 -3.69 -23.39
N ASP A 100 -9.22 -3.83 -23.43
CA ASP A 100 -10.18 -2.79 -23.05
C ASP A 100 -10.15 -2.54 -21.53
N ASP A 101 -10.08 -3.59 -20.71
CA ASP A 101 -9.95 -3.47 -19.25
C ASP A 101 -8.59 -2.88 -18.87
N ILE A 102 -7.52 -3.28 -19.56
CA ILE A 102 -6.18 -2.70 -19.37
C ILE A 102 -6.18 -1.19 -19.70
N ALA A 103 -6.80 -0.80 -20.82
CA ALA A 103 -6.91 0.58 -21.24
C ALA A 103 -7.80 1.41 -20.29
N ALA A 104 -8.94 0.87 -19.88
CA ALA A 104 -9.86 1.49 -18.92
C ALA A 104 -9.18 1.70 -17.56
N SER A 105 -8.24 0.83 -17.20
CA SER A 105 -7.53 0.92 -15.95
C SER A 105 -6.48 2.02 -15.88
N ASN A 106 -6.33 2.89 -16.91
CA ASN A 106 -5.57 4.17 -17.06
C ASN A 106 -4.27 4.37 -16.23
N ALA A 107 -4.35 4.16 -14.93
CA ALA A 107 -3.30 4.18 -13.93
C ALA A 107 -2.47 2.89 -13.79
N LEU A 108 -3.03 1.71 -14.05
CA LEU A 108 -2.36 0.41 -13.81
C LEU A 108 -1.09 0.20 -14.67
N PHE A 109 -0.98 0.98 -15.75
CA PHE A 109 0.15 0.96 -16.69
C PHE A 109 0.59 2.38 -17.12
N GLY A 110 0.13 3.42 -16.43
CA GLY A 110 0.53 4.81 -16.67
C GLY A 110 0.22 5.36 -18.08
N TYR A 111 -0.91 4.97 -18.70
CA TYR A 111 -1.20 5.28 -20.11
C TYR A 111 -1.45 6.77 -20.38
N HIS A 112 -2.21 7.46 -19.53
CA HIS A 112 -2.57 8.88 -19.77
C HIS A 112 -2.41 9.81 -18.56
N GLY A 113 -2.08 9.30 -17.37
CA GLY A 113 -2.10 10.08 -16.13
C GLY A 113 -3.53 10.45 -15.78
N ASP A 114 -4.00 10.04 -14.60
CA ASP A 114 -5.38 10.26 -14.23
C ASP A 114 -5.69 11.78 -14.09
N GLN A 115 -6.85 12.20 -14.61
CA GLN A 115 -7.28 13.60 -14.70
C GLN A 115 -7.29 14.30 -13.33
N TYR A 116 -7.57 13.54 -12.28
CA TYR A 116 -7.64 14.03 -10.91
C TYR A 116 -6.26 14.37 -10.33
N TYR A 117 -5.16 13.88 -10.93
CA TYR A 117 -3.78 14.17 -10.52
C TYR A 117 -3.14 15.34 -11.28
N PHE A 118 -3.89 16.06 -12.13
CA PHE A 118 -3.35 17.20 -12.86
C PHE A 118 -2.82 18.34 -11.97
N ASP A 119 -3.38 18.51 -10.75
CA ASP A 119 -2.87 19.50 -9.79
C ASP A 119 -1.51 19.13 -9.15
N VAL A 120 -1.05 17.87 -9.30
CA VAL A 120 0.22 17.38 -8.72
C VAL A 120 1.27 17.08 -9.80
N ASP A 121 0.92 17.17 -11.09
CA ASP A 121 1.75 16.71 -12.21
C ASP A 121 2.35 15.32 -11.91
N ILE A 122 1.48 14.30 -11.84
CA ILE A 122 1.86 12.94 -11.41
C ILE A 122 3.05 12.40 -12.17
N ARG A 123 3.16 12.70 -13.47
CA ARG A 123 4.28 12.26 -14.28
C ARG A 123 5.58 12.84 -13.75
N ARG A 124 5.61 14.15 -13.47
CA ARG A 124 6.78 14.78 -12.86
C ARG A 124 6.99 14.39 -11.40
N HIS A 125 5.92 14.21 -10.63
CA HIS A 125 5.99 13.84 -9.20
C HIS A 125 6.63 12.48 -8.99
N PHE A 126 6.28 11.51 -9.84
CA PHE A 126 6.87 10.18 -9.82
C PHE A 126 8.10 10.06 -10.73
N GLY A 127 8.44 11.08 -11.53
CA GLY A 127 9.57 11.03 -12.47
C GLY A 127 9.31 10.23 -13.76
N LEU A 128 8.04 9.92 -14.05
CA LEU A 128 7.57 9.27 -15.27
C LEU A 128 7.66 10.17 -16.50
N ASP A 129 7.80 11.49 -16.31
CA ASP A 129 8.11 12.45 -17.37
C ASP A 129 9.47 12.18 -18.04
N LYS A 130 10.35 11.42 -17.40
CA LYS A 130 11.65 11.00 -17.96
C LYS A 130 11.53 9.89 -19.00
N TYR A 131 10.39 9.22 -19.10
CA TYR A 131 10.19 8.10 -20.01
C TYR A 131 9.10 8.45 -21.05
N ASP A 132 9.51 8.51 -22.31
CA ASP A 132 8.61 8.75 -23.45
C ASP A 132 8.17 7.43 -24.11
N GLY A 133 6.92 7.38 -24.56
CA GLY A 133 6.42 6.30 -25.42
C GLY A 133 6.09 4.98 -24.71
N ASP A 134 6.78 3.90 -25.14
CA ASP A 134 6.50 2.49 -24.80
C ASP A 134 7.27 1.99 -23.58
N ILE A 135 8.30 2.71 -23.10
CA ILE A 135 9.13 2.29 -21.97
C ILE A 135 8.48 2.72 -20.65
N ILE A 136 8.43 1.79 -19.69
CA ILE A 136 7.90 2.01 -18.35
C ILE A 136 8.83 1.42 -17.28
N PRO A 137 8.86 1.97 -16.06
CA PRO A 137 9.53 1.32 -14.95
C PRO A 137 8.91 -0.06 -14.66
N TYR A 138 9.74 -1.01 -14.22
CA TYR A 138 9.29 -2.34 -13.80
C TYR A 138 9.11 -2.37 -12.29
N TRP A 139 7.93 -2.02 -11.78
CA TRP A 139 7.66 -1.88 -10.35
C TRP A 139 7.56 -3.26 -9.70
N LYS A 140 8.46 -3.62 -8.77
CA LYS A 140 8.40 -4.85 -7.98
C LYS A 140 7.89 -4.54 -6.59
N THR A 141 6.82 -5.22 -6.18
CA THR A 141 6.40 -5.28 -4.78
C THR A 141 7.37 -6.18 -4.00
N GLU A 142 7.93 -5.66 -2.92
CA GLU A 142 8.97 -6.32 -2.16
C GLU A 142 8.43 -7.19 -1.01
N THR A 143 9.05 -8.37 -0.78
CA THR A 143 8.91 -9.06 0.51
C THR A 143 9.65 -8.28 1.60
N VAL A 144 9.32 -8.53 2.87
CA VAL A 144 9.96 -7.82 3.99
C VAL A 144 11.49 -7.99 4.02
N GLU A 145 12.03 -9.11 3.51
CA GLU A 145 13.47 -9.30 3.30
C GLU A 145 14.05 -8.29 2.32
N ALA A 146 13.47 -8.20 1.12
CA ALA A 146 13.89 -7.25 0.10
C ALA A 146 13.71 -5.81 0.59
N MET A 147 12.59 -5.51 1.27
CA MET A 147 12.38 -4.19 1.87
C MET A 147 13.49 -3.85 2.88
N THR A 148 13.89 -4.80 3.71
CA THR A 148 14.96 -4.60 4.71
C THR A 148 16.32 -4.41 4.02
N ALA A 149 16.56 -5.12 2.93
CA ALA A 149 17.83 -5.12 2.21
C ALA A 149 18.14 -3.79 1.50
N PHE A 150 17.17 -2.90 1.30
CA PHE A 150 17.44 -1.54 0.83
C PHE A 150 18.48 -0.80 1.67
N ALA A 151 18.63 -1.11 2.96
CA ALA A 151 19.68 -0.54 3.79
C ALA A 151 21.12 -0.88 3.30
N LEU A 152 21.27 -1.85 2.39
CA LEU A 152 22.53 -2.22 1.74
C LEU A 152 22.74 -1.48 0.40
N LYS A 153 21.69 -0.85 -0.15
CA LYS A 153 21.74 -0.14 -1.43
C LYS A 153 22.27 1.28 -1.22
N ASP A 154 23.19 1.70 -2.08
CA ASP A 154 23.72 3.06 -2.07
C ASP A 154 22.59 4.10 -2.13
N GLY A 155 22.67 5.11 -1.26
CA GLY A 155 21.66 6.17 -1.14
C GLY A 155 20.57 5.91 -0.10
N TYR A 156 20.49 4.70 0.47
CA TYR A 156 19.53 4.35 1.51
C TYR A 156 20.22 4.13 2.86
N ASN A 157 19.61 4.65 3.93
CA ASN A 157 20.10 4.46 5.31
C ASN A 157 19.24 3.46 6.10
N THR A 158 18.06 3.14 5.60
CA THR A 158 17.08 2.25 6.23
C THR A 158 16.48 1.33 5.18
N GLY A 159 15.57 0.44 5.57
CA GLY A 159 14.81 -0.31 4.59
C GLY A 159 13.94 0.63 3.74
N ALA A 160 13.38 0.14 2.65
CA ALA A 160 12.41 0.89 1.86
C ALA A 160 11.39 -0.05 1.22
N GLY A 161 10.30 0.51 0.74
CA GLY A 161 9.40 -0.23 -0.14
C GLY A 161 8.29 0.65 -0.70
N GLU A 162 7.63 0.10 -1.70
CA GLU A 162 6.54 0.76 -2.43
C GLU A 162 5.20 0.64 -1.70
N CYS A 163 4.12 1.18 -2.28
CA CYS A 163 2.83 1.29 -1.59
C CYS A 163 2.22 -0.09 -1.30
N VAL A 164 2.30 -1.04 -2.25
CA VAL A 164 1.84 -2.41 -2.08
C VAL A 164 2.66 -3.13 -1.01
N SER A 165 3.99 -2.95 -1.01
CA SER A 165 4.92 -3.56 -0.07
C SER A 165 4.65 -3.10 1.36
N LEU A 166 4.45 -1.79 1.54
CA LEU A 166 4.06 -1.21 2.82
C LEU A 166 2.68 -1.68 3.28
N ALA A 167 1.71 -1.82 2.38
CA ALA A 167 0.39 -2.36 2.72
C ALA A 167 0.50 -3.80 3.23
N ALA A 168 1.23 -4.68 2.50
CA ALA A 168 1.46 -6.05 2.94
C ALA A 168 2.25 -6.13 4.25
N LEU A 169 3.23 -5.25 4.45
CA LEU A 169 4.01 -5.15 5.69
C LEU A 169 3.11 -4.76 6.88
N TYR A 170 2.23 -3.77 6.69
CA TYR A 170 1.31 -3.36 7.75
C TYR A 170 0.31 -4.46 8.11
N ALA A 171 -0.27 -5.15 7.11
CA ALA A 171 -1.20 -6.26 7.35
C ALA A 171 -0.52 -7.42 8.10
N SER A 172 0.64 -7.88 7.61
CA SER A 172 1.38 -8.98 8.22
C SER A 172 1.91 -8.64 9.62
N ALA A 173 2.44 -7.43 9.82
CA ALA A 173 2.93 -6.99 11.13
C ALA A 173 1.79 -6.69 12.12
N ALA A 174 0.62 -6.25 11.66
CA ALA A 174 -0.57 -6.11 12.50
C ALA A 174 -0.98 -7.47 13.09
N PHE A 175 -0.95 -8.54 12.28
CA PHE A 175 -1.18 -9.89 12.75
C PHE A 175 -0.09 -10.37 13.71
N VAL A 176 1.17 -10.42 13.27
CA VAL A 176 2.27 -11.03 14.04
C VAL A 176 2.60 -10.24 15.31
N VAL A 177 2.69 -8.91 15.21
CA VAL A 177 3.22 -8.05 16.28
C VAL A 177 2.10 -7.44 17.12
N CYS A 178 1.02 -6.99 16.47
CA CYS A 178 -0.09 -6.34 17.18
C CYS A 178 -1.17 -7.32 17.66
N GLN A 179 -1.11 -8.58 17.21
CA GLN A 179 -2.09 -9.62 17.52
C GLN A 179 -3.51 -9.19 17.11
N ILE A 180 -3.62 -8.56 15.92
CA ILE A 180 -4.90 -8.29 15.27
C ILE A 180 -5.25 -9.52 14.42
N PRO A 181 -6.40 -10.18 14.64
CA PRO A 181 -6.82 -11.32 13.83
C PRO A 181 -6.92 -10.98 12.35
N LEU A 182 -6.70 -11.95 11.46
CA LEU A 182 -6.70 -11.72 10.01
C LEU A 182 -8.09 -11.32 9.48
N GLU A 183 -9.15 -11.78 10.13
CA GLU A 183 -10.55 -11.43 9.83
C GLU A 183 -10.89 -9.94 10.04
N ASP A 184 -10.03 -9.22 10.79
CA ASP A 184 -10.17 -7.80 11.07
C ASP A 184 -9.25 -6.94 10.16
N ILE A 185 -8.58 -7.55 9.18
CA ILE A 185 -7.61 -6.88 8.29
C ILE A 185 -8.04 -7.05 6.83
N TYR A 186 -8.43 -5.93 6.21
CA TYR A 186 -8.83 -5.88 4.80
C TYR A 186 -7.82 -5.08 4.00
N MET A 187 -7.33 -5.63 2.89
CA MET A 187 -6.47 -4.90 1.96
C MET A 187 -7.33 -4.27 0.89
N VAL A 188 -7.12 -2.99 0.62
CA VAL A 188 -7.89 -2.17 -0.32
C VAL A 188 -6.93 -1.54 -1.30
N LEU A 189 -6.97 -2.00 -2.55
CA LEU A 189 -6.06 -1.57 -3.60
C LEU A 189 -6.81 -0.78 -4.65
N THR A 190 -6.24 0.35 -5.00
CA THR A 190 -6.61 1.21 -6.14
C THR A 190 -5.41 1.27 -7.08
N PRO A 191 -5.60 1.63 -8.36
CA PRO A 191 -4.50 1.66 -9.32
C PRO A 191 -3.30 2.52 -8.92
N LEU A 192 -3.48 3.55 -8.08
CA LEU A 192 -2.39 4.44 -7.65
C LEU A 192 -2.06 4.36 -6.15
N HIS A 193 -2.79 3.53 -5.40
CA HIS A 193 -2.56 3.42 -3.96
C HIS A 193 -3.04 2.08 -3.38
N SER A 194 -2.21 1.51 -2.52
CA SER A 194 -2.52 0.31 -1.75
C SER A 194 -2.53 0.62 -0.26
N GLN A 195 -3.57 0.18 0.42
CA GLN A 195 -3.80 0.46 1.84
C GLN A 195 -4.55 -0.68 2.53
N ASN A 196 -4.59 -0.64 3.85
CA ASN A 196 -5.35 -1.59 4.67
C ASN A 196 -6.43 -0.86 5.44
N TYR A 197 -7.56 -1.53 5.66
CA TYR A 197 -8.56 -1.17 6.66
C TYR A 197 -8.50 -2.20 7.80
N PHE A 198 -8.20 -1.70 9.01
CA PHE A 198 -8.22 -2.47 10.23
C PHE A 198 -9.54 -2.22 10.96
N ASP A 199 -10.37 -3.25 11.16
CA ASP A 199 -11.66 -3.11 11.85
C ASP A 199 -11.49 -3.13 13.38
N ILE A 200 -10.74 -2.14 13.89
CA ILE A 200 -10.52 -1.96 15.33
C ILE A 200 -10.85 -0.51 15.71
N GLN A 201 -11.41 -0.31 16.91
CA GLN A 201 -11.72 1.02 17.46
C GLN A 201 -12.44 1.98 16.48
N GLY A 202 -13.41 1.47 15.72
CA GLY A 202 -14.17 2.27 14.74
C GLY A 202 -13.46 2.48 13.40
N GLY A 203 -12.37 1.76 13.15
CA GLY A 203 -11.65 1.71 11.88
C GLY A 203 -10.33 2.50 11.90
N VAL A 204 -9.31 1.91 11.29
CA VAL A 204 -8.03 2.57 11.00
C VAL A 204 -7.62 2.24 9.56
N LEU A 205 -7.25 3.24 8.78
CA LEU A 205 -6.66 3.03 7.46
C LEU A 205 -5.14 3.17 7.51
N SER A 206 -4.39 2.31 6.83
CA SER A 206 -3.00 2.63 6.49
C SER A 206 -2.93 3.57 5.29
N ASN A 207 -1.84 4.31 5.16
CA ASN A 207 -1.53 5.11 3.98
C ASN A 207 -0.01 5.21 3.87
N ASN A 208 0.58 4.40 3.00
CA ASN A 208 2.02 4.19 2.93
C ASN A 208 2.58 3.94 4.35
N ARG A 209 3.50 4.79 4.81
CA ARG A 209 4.12 4.70 6.15
C ARG A 209 3.24 5.18 7.30
N ARG A 210 2.03 5.70 7.07
CA ARG A 210 1.17 6.33 8.09
C ARG A 210 -0.07 5.48 8.39
N LEU A 211 -0.73 5.79 9.51
CA LEU A 211 -2.06 5.31 9.86
C LEU A 211 -3.00 6.48 10.12
N LEU A 212 -4.24 6.33 9.70
CA LEU A 212 -5.30 7.34 9.74
C LEU A 212 -6.44 6.76 10.59
N THR A 213 -6.63 7.33 11.78
CA THR A 213 -7.83 7.08 12.57
C THR A 213 -9.01 7.85 12.00
N ARG A 214 -10.24 7.50 12.40
CA ARG A 214 -11.44 8.24 11.99
C ARG A 214 -11.35 9.74 12.33
N THR A 215 -10.81 10.09 13.51
CA THR A 215 -10.57 11.51 13.88
C THR A 215 -9.58 12.19 12.94
N MET A 216 -8.50 11.50 12.55
CA MET A 216 -7.53 12.05 11.60
C MET A 216 -8.15 12.24 10.22
N TRP A 217 -9.01 11.32 9.78
CA TRP A 217 -9.72 11.42 8.50
C TRP A 217 -10.43 12.77 8.37
N PHE A 218 -11.19 13.19 9.39
CA PHE A 218 -12.00 14.42 9.34
C PHE A 218 -11.35 15.65 9.97
N ASN A 219 -10.02 15.72 10.17
CA ASN A 219 -9.39 16.84 10.89
C ASN A 219 -9.13 18.11 10.03
N GLY A 220 -9.46 18.08 8.74
CA GLY A 220 -9.32 19.24 7.84
C GLY A 220 -7.88 19.62 7.49
N THR A 221 -6.91 18.72 7.65
CA THR A 221 -5.51 18.99 7.29
C THR A 221 -5.20 18.61 5.84
N ALA A 222 -4.17 19.23 5.25
CA ALA A 222 -3.68 18.86 3.92
C ALA A 222 -3.23 17.40 3.83
N ILE A 223 -2.71 16.84 4.94
CA ILE A 223 -2.34 15.42 5.02
C ILE A 223 -3.59 14.55 4.89
N SER A 224 -4.67 14.87 5.60
CA SER A 224 -5.91 14.13 5.50
C SER A 224 -6.51 14.23 4.10
N ALA A 225 -6.54 15.41 3.49
CA ALA A 225 -7.00 15.57 2.10
C ALA A 225 -6.23 14.66 1.12
N LYS A 226 -4.89 14.59 1.25
CA LYS A 226 -4.06 13.67 0.47
C LYS A 226 -4.38 12.20 0.76
N ALA A 227 -4.63 11.85 2.02
CA ALA A 227 -4.93 10.48 2.41
C ALA A 227 -6.32 10.00 1.94
N GLN A 228 -7.28 10.91 1.83
CA GLN A 228 -8.64 10.60 1.37
C GLN A 228 -8.75 10.39 -0.14
N ARG A 229 -7.75 10.86 -0.88
CA ARG A 229 -7.78 11.01 -2.32
C ARG A 229 -8.12 9.73 -3.08
N ALA A 230 -7.47 8.62 -2.74
CA ALA A 230 -7.67 7.34 -3.42
C ALA A 230 -9.12 6.87 -3.28
N LEU A 231 -9.64 6.81 -2.04
CA LEU A 231 -11.02 6.39 -1.80
C LEU A 231 -12.08 7.36 -2.29
N ARG A 232 -11.76 8.65 -2.44
CA ARG A 232 -12.69 9.66 -2.99
C ARG A 232 -12.87 9.56 -4.49
N ASN A 233 -11.78 9.28 -5.21
CA ASN A 233 -11.74 9.52 -6.66
C ASN A 233 -11.58 8.21 -7.46
N GLU A 234 -10.83 7.25 -6.92
CA GLU A 234 -10.41 6.06 -7.63
C GLU A 234 -11.38 4.88 -7.45
N GLN A 235 -11.44 4.03 -8.47
CA GLN A 235 -12.08 2.72 -8.35
C GLN A 235 -11.17 1.82 -7.51
N VAL A 236 -11.73 1.21 -6.46
CA VAL A 236 -11.06 0.11 -5.77
C VAL A 236 -11.05 -1.09 -6.70
N THR A 237 -9.84 -1.51 -7.06
CA THR A 237 -9.59 -2.60 -8.01
C THR A 237 -9.69 -3.95 -7.31
N ILE A 238 -9.04 -4.09 -6.14
CA ILE A 238 -9.01 -5.34 -5.37
C ILE A 238 -9.38 -5.04 -3.91
N VAL A 239 -10.23 -5.89 -3.35
CA VAL A 239 -10.31 -6.09 -1.90
C VAL A 239 -9.86 -7.51 -1.59
N ALA A 240 -8.80 -7.67 -0.81
CA ALA A 240 -8.25 -8.95 -0.40
C ALA A 240 -8.38 -9.16 1.12
N HIS A 241 -8.66 -10.39 1.52
CA HIS A 241 -8.98 -10.79 2.89
C HIS A 241 -8.63 -12.27 3.11
N SER A 242 -8.57 -12.73 4.36
CA SER A 242 -8.25 -14.14 4.70
C SER A 242 -9.19 -15.18 4.08
N THR A 243 -10.40 -14.76 3.70
CA THR A 243 -11.39 -15.61 3.04
C THR A 243 -11.25 -15.64 1.51
N GLY A 244 -10.52 -14.69 0.91
CA GLY A 244 -10.32 -14.59 -0.54
C GLY A 244 -10.26 -13.14 -1.04
N TYR A 245 -10.60 -12.92 -2.31
CA TYR A 245 -10.59 -11.59 -2.92
C TYR A 245 -11.89 -11.29 -3.69
N VAL A 246 -12.10 -10.01 -3.97
CA VAL A 246 -13.01 -9.52 -5.01
C VAL A 246 -12.28 -8.49 -5.87
N HIS A 247 -12.51 -8.56 -7.18
CA HIS A 247 -11.85 -7.74 -8.19
C HIS A 247 -12.91 -6.93 -8.97
N CYS A 248 -12.58 -5.70 -9.42
CA CYS A 248 -13.50 -4.90 -10.23
C CYS A 248 -13.73 -5.51 -11.64
N PHE A 249 -12.66 -5.89 -12.36
CA PHE A 249 -12.71 -6.50 -13.70
C PHE A 249 -13.28 -7.92 -13.75
N TYR A 250 -12.93 -8.81 -12.81
CA TYR A 250 -13.35 -10.21 -12.89
C TYR A 250 -14.73 -10.44 -12.30
N ASP A 251 -15.59 -11.21 -12.97
CA ASP A 251 -16.92 -11.59 -12.48
C ASP A 251 -16.85 -12.54 -11.28
N ARG A 252 -15.80 -13.35 -11.20
CA ARG A 252 -15.59 -14.28 -10.11
C ARG A 252 -15.04 -13.58 -8.86
N ALA A 253 -15.61 -13.92 -7.70
CA ALA A 253 -15.10 -13.53 -6.40
C ALA A 253 -14.92 -14.76 -5.50
N THR A 254 -13.87 -14.78 -4.68
CA THR A 254 -13.60 -15.87 -3.72
C THR A 254 -13.76 -15.43 -2.27
N ILE A 255 -13.74 -14.12 -2.02
CA ILE A 255 -14.00 -13.55 -0.69
C ILE A 255 -15.37 -14.01 -0.18
N ASP A 256 -15.47 -14.23 1.14
CA ASP A 256 -16.77 -14.51 1.76
C ASP A 256 -17.75 -13.35 1.52
N LYS A 257 -18.93 -13.66 0.98
CA LYS A 257 -19.93 -12.66 0.58
C LYS A 257 -20.44 -11.84 1.76
N LYS A 258 -20.58 -12.45 2.94
CA LYS A 258 -21.05 -11.75 4.14
C LYS A 258 -19.94 -10.87 4.71
N GLY A 259 -18.72 -11.38 4.78
CA GLY A 259 -17.53 -10.63 5.18
C GLY A 259 -17.31 -9.40 4.30
N TYR A 260 -17.47 -9.53 2.97
CA TYR A 260 -17.32 -8.38 2.07
C TYR A 260 -18.39 -7.30 2.31
N ARG A 261 -19.65 -7.69 2.54
CA ARG A 261 -20.73 -6.74 2.88
C ARG A 261 -20.52 -6.09 4.24
N TYR A 262 -20.04 -6.86 5.21
CA TYR A 262 -19.68 -6.35 6.52
C TYR A 262 -18.57 -5.30 6.41
N PHE A 263 -17.47 -5.63 5.73
CA PHE A 263 -16.38 -4.70 5.42
C PHE A 263 -16.89 -3.41 4.77
N ALA A 264 -17.72 -3.52 3.73
CA ALA A 264 -18.24 -2.35 3.03
C ALA A 264 -19.04 -1.43 3.98
N GLY A 265 -19.86 -2.00 4.87
CA GLY A 265 -20.59 -1.24 5.89
C GLY A 265 -19.67 -0.56 6.89
N ARG A 266 -18.64 -1.27 7.38
CA ARG A 266 -17.65 -0.75 8.33
C ARG A 266 -16.80 0.36 7.72
N LEU A 267 -16.37 0.18 6.48
CA LEU A 267 -15.67 1.22 5.73
C LEU A 267 -16.56 2.44 5.52
N ALA A 268 -17.82 2.27 5.09
CA ALA A 268 -18.76 3.38 4.91
C ALA A 268 -19.01 4.16 6.21
N GLU A 269 -19.08 3.47 7.36
CA GLU A 269 -19.19 4.10 8.68
C GLU A 269 -17.93 4.90 9.04
N TYR A 270 -16.73 4.34 8.80
CA TYR A 270 -15.46 5.03 9.01
C TYR A 270 -15.36 6.29 8.13
N LEU A 271 -15.79 6.18 6.88
CA LEU A 271 -15.77 7.23 5.85
C LEU A 271 -16.87 8.28 6.00
N SER A 272 -17.71 8.16 7.03
CA SER A 272 -18.80 9.08 7.33
C SER A 272 -18.67 9.70 8.72
N THR A 273 -19.14 10.94 8.86
CA THR A 273 -19.32 11.58 10.16
C THR A 273 -20.55 12.48 10.15
N GLU A 274 -21.01 12.88 11.34
CA GLU A 274 -22.14 13.79 11.50
C GLU A 274 -21.64 15.22 11.70
N PRO A 275 -22.45 16.24 11.32
CA PRO A 275 -22.13 17.63 11.63
C PRO A 275 -21.95 17.85 13.13
N SER A 276 -20.88 18.53 13.51
CA SER A 276 -20.66 19.03 14.86
C SER A 276 -19.82 20.30 14.79
N PRO A 277 -19.74 21.11 15.86
CA PRO A 277 -18.89 22.31 15.88
C PRO A 277 -17.44 22.02 15.45
N LEU A 278 -16.86 20.92 15.95
CA LEU A 278 -15.50 20.50 15.60
C LEU A 278 -15.38 20.10 14.14
N ILE A 279 -16.29 19.27 13.64
CA ILE A 279 -16.27 18.82 12.24
C ILE A 279 -16.47 19.99 11.28
N PHE A 280 -17.32 20.95 11.63
CA PHE A 280 -17.52 22.17 10.86
C PHE A 280 -16.29 23.07 10.86
N ALA A 281 -15.63 23.24 12.01
CA ALA A 281 -14.35 23.94 12.08
C ALA A 281 -13.28 23.24 11.23
N ASN A 282 -13.25 21.90 11.23
CA ASN A 282 -12.35 21.13 10.37
C ASN A 282 -12.64 21.33 8.89
N PHE A 283 -13.91 21.38 8.48
CA PHE A 283 -14.30 21.72 7.11
C PHE A 283 -13.83 23.12 6.70
N LEU A 284 -14.02 24.13 7.56
CA LEU A 284 -13.53 25.49 7.29
C LEU A 284 -11.99 25.57 7.27
N ARG A 285 -11.29 24.67 7.98
CA ARG A 285 -9.82 24.60 7.97
C ARG A 285 -9.25 24.23 6.61
N CYS A 286 -9.88 23.29 5.89
CA CYS A 286 -9.48 22.94 4.53
C CYS A 286 -10.11 23.82 3.45
N ASN A 287 -11.20 24.55 3.75
CA ASN A 287 -11.89 25.43 2.81
C ASN A 287 -11.80 26.92 3.22
N ARG A 288 -10.58 27.46 3.17
CA ARG A 288 -10.27 28.82 3.67
C ARG A 288 -11.12 29.93 3.06
N ASN A 289 -11.52 29.77 1.80
CA ASN A 289 -12.33 30.76 1.08
C ASN A 289 -13.70 31.01 1.73
N TYR A 290 -14.20 30.06 2.53
CA TYR A 290 -15.46 30.24 3.26
C TYR A 290 -15.33 30.93 4.60
N GLN A 291 -14.13 31.00 5.19
CA GLN A 291 -13.94 31.57 6.53
C GLN A 291 -14.45 33.02 6.63
N GLN A 292 -14.37 33.80 5.54
CA GLN A 292 -14.86 35.17 5.48
C GLN A 292 -16.38 35.33 5.74
N TYR A 293 -17.17 34.26 5.60
CA TYR A 293 -18.62 34.29 5.82
C TYR A 293 -19.05 33.91 7.24
N PHE A 294 -18.09 33.50 8.09
CA PHE A 294 -18.37 33.00 9.42
C PHE A 294 -17.70 33.81 10.53
N GLN A 295 -18.23 33.66 11.74
CA GLN A 295 -17.72 34.20 13.00
C GLN A 295 -18.02 33.24 14.16
N PHE A 296 -17.30 33.35 15.26
CA PHE A 296 -17.48 32.57 16.48
C PHE A 296 -17.90 33.46 17.64
N CYS A 297 -18.71 32.92 18.56
CA CYS A 297 -19.20 33.62 19.74
C CYS A 297 -18.61 33.03 21.03
N ARG A 298 -17.98 33.88 21.84
CA ARG A 298 -17.52 33.56 23.20
C ARG A 298 -18.27 34.40 24.22
N HIS A 299 -18.61 33.83 25.37
CA HIS A 299 -19.08 34.63 26.51
C HIS A 299 -17.90 35.04 27.39
N LEU A 300 -17.68 36.35 27.54
CA LEU A 300 -16.63 36.91 28.39
C LEU A 300 -17.26 37.84 29.42
N ARG A 301 -17.11 37.53 30.71
CA ARG A 301 -17.69 38.28 31.84
C ARG A 301 -19.21 38.49 31.74
N GLY A 302 -19.93 37.56 31.12
CA GLY A 302 -21.39 37.61 30.94
C GLY A 302 -21.86 38.30 29.65
N GLU A 303 -20.95 38.91 28.88
CA GLU A 303 -21.24 39.54 27.60
C GLU A 303 -20.85 38.63 26.43
N ALA A 304 -21.63 38.66 25.35
CA ALA A 304 -21.30 37.94 24.12
C ALA A 304 -20.27 38.73 23.31
N MET A 305 -19.15 38.09 22.99
CA MET A 305 -18.06 38.63 22.19
C MET A 305 -17.90 37.79 20.93
N PHE A 306 -17.77 38.46 19.79
CA PHE A 306 -17.66 37.85 18.46
C PHE A 306 -16.28 38.05 17.88
N VAL A 307 -15.76 37.02 17.23
CA VAL A 307 -14.49 37.06 16.47
C VAL A 307 -14.71 36.48 15.08
N LYS A 308 -14.16 37.15 14.06
CA LYS A 308 -14.23 36.70 12.66
C LYS A 308 -13.50 35.36 12.50
N ALA A 309 -14.06 34.44 11.72
CA ALA A 309 -13.46 33.10 11.58
C ALA A 309 -12.07 33.13 10.93
N ASP A 310 -11.86 33.92 9.87
CA ASP A 310 -10.55 34.09 9.22
C ASP A 310 -9.47 34.63 10.17
N VAL A 311 -9.85 35.51 11.11
CA VAL A 311 -8.95 35.99 12.17
C VAL A 311 -8.66 34.88 13.17
N LEU A 312 -9.69 34.16 13.64
CA LEU A 312 -9.51 33.09 14.62
C LEU A 312 -8.67 31.91 14.06
N PHE A 313 -8.85 31.55 12.79
CA PHE A 313 -8.03 30.54 12.11
C PHE A 313 -6.58 31.01 11.90
N HIS A 314 -6.34 32.32 11.80
CA HIS A 314 -4.98 32.87 11.80
C HIS A 314 -4.29 32.63 13.16
N TYR A 315 -4.98 32.86 14.27
CA TYR A 315 -4.48 32.53 15.61
C TYR A 315 -4.22 31.03 15.77
N GLU A 316 -5.16 30.17 15.34
CA GLU A 316 -4.98 28.71 15.37
C GLU A 316 -3.69 28.27 14.65
N HIS A 317 -3.37 28.90 13.51
CA HIS A 317 -2.18 28.54 12.73
C HIS A 317 -0.87 28.79 13.49
N GLY A 318 -0.84 29.77 14.39
CA GLY A 318 0.30 30.10 15.25
C GLY A 318 0.28 29.44 16.63
N SER A 319 -0.75 28.65 16.94
CA SER A 319 -1.01 28.11 18.28
C SER A 319 -0.90 26.58 18.36
N ASN A 320 -0.77 26.06 19.58
CA ASN A 320 -0.93 24.64 19.87
C ASN A 320 -2.39 24.26 20.15
N TYR A 321 -3.30 25.22 20.18
CA TYR A 321 -4.72 25.04 20.47
C TYR A 321 -5.56 25.09 19.20
N ARG A 322 -6.74 24.45 19.21
CA ARG A 322 -7.60 24.36 18.03
C ARG A 322 -9.01 24.87 18.29
N ILE A 323 -9.63 25.33 17.21
CA ILE A 323 -11.02 25.76 17.19
C ILE A 323 -11.93 24.54 17.41
N ALA A 324 -12.88 24.70 18.33
CA ALA A 324 -13.93 23.73 18.65
C ALA A 324 -13.45 22.35 19.13
N ASP A 325 -12.21 22.22 19.62
CA ASP A 325 -11.76 21.06 20.40
C ASP A 325 -11.67 21.36 21.91
N GLU A 326 -11.16 20.42 22.71
CA GLU A 326 -11.02 20.56 24.16
C GLU A 326 -10.09 21.71 24.61
N THR A 327 -9.28 22.25 23.69
CA THR A 327 -8.35 23.35 23.94
C THR A 327 -8.88 24.71 23.48
N PHE A 328 -10.09 24.76 22.92
CA PHE A 328 -10.62 25.94 22.28
C PHE A 328 -10.68 27.18 23.19
N ASP A 329 -11.03 27.00 24.47
CA ASP A 329 -11.05 28.09 25.45
C ASP A 329 -9.67 28.75 25.66
N LYS A 330 -8.59 27.96 25.49
CA LYS A 330 -7.22 28.47 25.58
C LYS A 330 -6.86 29.26 24.32
N LEU A 331 -7.22 28.77 23.13
CA LEU A 331 -7.05 29.51 21.87
C LEU A 331 -7.76 30.87 21.95
N LEU A 332 -8.99 30.88 22.42
CA LEU A 332 -9.76 32.11 22.59
C LEU A 332 -9.10 33.08 23.58
N GLY A 333 -8.30 32.59 24.54
CA GLY A 333 -7.50 33.40 25.45
C GLY A 333 -6.24 34.03 24.81
N GLU A 334 -5.80 33.53 23.66
CA GLU A 334 -4.66 34.09 22.90
C GLU A 334 -5.08 35.20 21.92
N VAL A 335 -6.37 35.29 21.61
CA VAL A 335 -6.93 36.32 20.73
C VAL A 335 -6.85 37.70 21.40
N SER A 336 -6.36 38.70 20.68
CA SER A 336 -6.27 40.09 21.16
C SER A 336 -7.65 40.65 21.49
N GLU A 337 -7.75 41.50 22.51
CA GLU A 337 -9.00 42.21 22.84
C GLU A 337 -9.50 43.06 21.66
N ASP A 338 -8.58 43.59 20.84
CA ASP A 338 -8.90 44.40 19.66
C ASP A 338 -9.57 43.61 18.52
N ASP A 339 -9.40 42.29 18.49
CA ASP A 339 -10.00 41.42 17.47
C ASP A 339 -11.40 40.92 17.86
N TYR A 340 -11.82 41.17 19.10
CA TYR A 340 -13.17 40.89 19.57
C TYR A 340 -14.11 42.09 19.36
N SER A 341 -15.37 41.78 19.02
CA SER A 341 -16.44 42.76 18.93
C SER A 341 -17.60 42.36 19.85
N PRO A 342 -18.16 43.29 20.65
CA PRO A 342 -19.39 43.02 21.40
C PRO A 342 -20.63 42.94 20.48
N TYR A 343 -20.48 43.31 19.20
CA TYR A 343 -21.55 43.27 18.22
C TYR A 343 -21.27 42.21 17.15
N LYS A 344 -22.31 41.42 16.86
CA LYS A 344 -22.30 40.45 15.76
C LYS A 344 -22.11 41.16 14.42
N CYS A 345 -21.19 40.66 13.59
CA CYS A 345 -21.01 41.12 12.22
C CYS A 345 -22.22 40.72 11.37
N ARG A 346 -22.92 41.67 10.74
CA ARG A 346 -24.22 41.43 10.07
C ARG A 346 -24.12 40.60 8.80
N ASP A 347 -22.98 40.65 8.14
CA ASP A 347 -22.63 39.94 6.90
C ASP A 347 -22.03 38.55 7.15
N ARG A 348 -21.98 38.08 8.41
CA ARG A 348 -21.39 36.79 8.77
C ARG A 348 -22.33 35.97 9.64
N LEU A 349 -22.37 34.66 9.39
CA LEU A 349 -23.12 33.74 10.23
C LEU A 349 -22.28 33.29 11.43
N CYS A 350 -22.91 33.23 12.60
CA CYS A 350 -22.28 32.70 13.80
C CYS A 350 -22.25 31.16 13.74
N CYS A 351 -21.10 30.54 13.90
CA CYS A 351 -20.94 29.08 13.83
C CYS A 351 -21.82 28.37 14.87
N GLU A 352 -21.91 28.90 16.09
CA GLU A 352 -22.75 28.32 17.15
C GLU A 352 -24.24 28.39 16.80
N GLU A 353 -24.70 29.42 16.10
CA GLU A 353 -26.09 29.52 15.63
C GLU A 353 -26.37 28.52 14.51
N LEU A 354 -25.45 28.38 13.55
CA LEU A 354 -25.57 27.39 12.49
C LEU A 354 -25.70 25.96 13.06
N MET A 355 -24.86 25.63 14.04
CA MET A 355 -24.92 24.30 14.67
C MET A 355 -26.23 24.08 15.42
N ARG A 356 -26.74 25.09 16.16
CA ARG A 356 -28.06 25.01 16.80
C ARG A 356 -29.20 24.87 15.80
N PHE A 357 -29.11 25.53 14.65
CA PHE A 357 -30.09 25.39 13.59
C PHE A 357 -30.12 23.96 13.02
N ILE A 358 -28.95 23.39 12.72
CA ILE A 358 -28.82 21.99 12.28
C ILE A 358 -29.42 21.02 13.30
N GLU A 359 -29.13 21.23 14.59
CA GLU A 359 -29.63 20.38 15.67
C GLU A 359 -31.14 20.52 15.88
N HIS A 360 -31.66 21.75 15.95
CA HIS A 360 -33.07 22.03 16.21
C HIS A 360 -33.98 21.54 15.08
N GLU A 361 -33.61 21.84 13.83
CA GLU A 361 -34.35 21.41 12.65
C GLU A 361 -34.06 19.95 12.26
N LYS A 362 -33.15 19.27 12.97
CA LYS A 362 -32.71 17.90 12.71
C LYS A 362 -32.33 17.68 11.24
N ILE A 363 -31.48 18.57 10.73
CA ILE A 363 -31.08 18.57 9.33
C ILE A 363 -30.23 17.32 9.05
N ASP A 364 -30.77 16.41 8.25
CA ASP A 364 -30.01 15.29 7.69
C ASP A 364 -29.39 15.68 6.34
N LEU A 365 -28.07 15.81 6.30
CA LEU A 365 -27.32 16.17 5.10
C LEU A 365 -27.12 14.99 4.13
N LYS A 366 -27.65 13.82 4.44
CA LYS A 366 -27.80 12.70 3.49
C LYS A 366 -29.06 12.83 2.65
N GLU A 367 -30.02 13.65 3.06
CA GLU A 367 -31.29 13.84 2.36
C GLU A 367 -31.33 15.15 1.57
N ALA A 368 -31.90 15.11 0.36
CA ALA A 368 -32.03 16.28 -0.50
C ALA A 368 -32.89 17.41 0.12
N VAL A 369 -33.76 17.09 1.09
CA VAL A 369 -34.54 18.10 1.81
C VAL A 369 -33.67 18.85 2.80
N GLY A 370 -32.85 18.12 3.57
CA GLY A 370 -31.93 18.72 4.54
C GLY A 370 -30.89 19.61 3.87
N THR A 371 -30.30 19.18 2.75
CA THR A 371 -29.34 20.00 2.00
C THR A 371 -29.95 21.30 1.48
N LYS A 372 -31.17 21.26 0.94
CA LYS A 372 -31.91 22.46 0.49
C LYS A 372 -32.26 23.41 1.63
N MET A 373 -32.68 22.88 2.78
CA MET A 373 -32.98 23.68 3.97
C MET A 373 -31.73 24.41 4.47
N LEU A 374 -30.60 23.70 4.55
CA LEU A 374 -29.32 24.29 4.96
C LEU A 374 -28.85 25.36 3.96
N ALA A 375 -28.91 25.08 2.66
CA ALA A 375 -28.52 26.04 1.63
C ALA A 375 -29.32 27.33 1.74
N LYS A 376 -30.66 27.22 1.87
CA LYS A 376 -31.55 28.38 2.03
C LYS A 376 -31.23 29.21 3.28
N TYR A 377 -30.85 28.56 4.38
CA TYR A 377 -30.45 29.24 5.60
C TYR A 377 -29.13 30.02 5.44
N LEU A 378 -28.22 29.53 4.58
CA LEU A 378 -26.91 30.13 4.32
C LEU A 378 -26.92 31.22 3.23
N GLU A 379 -27.91 31.24 2.34
CA GLU A 379 -28.04 32.22 1.23
C GLU A 379 -27.77 33.69 1.60
N PRO A 380 -28.20 34.22 2.77
CA PRO A 380 -27.94 35.61 3.12
C PRO A 380 -26.47 35.94 3.40
N PHE A 381 -25.64 34.92 3.66
CA PHE A 381 -24.26 35.08 4.15
C PHE A 381 -23.23 34.49 3.18
N VAL A 382 -23.54 33.35 2.56
CA VAL A 382 -22.61 32.57 1.73
C VAL A 382 -23.05 32.65 0.26
N PRO A 383 -22.25 33.29 -0.62
CA PRO A 383 -22.44 33.20 -2.06
C PRO A 383 -22.38 31.75 -2.52
N GLU A 384 -23.24 31.37 -3.47
CA GLU A 384 -23.35 29.99 -3.96
C GLU A 384 -23.59 28.98 -2.82
N ALA A 385 -24.49 29.29 -1.88
CA ALA A 385 -24.78 28.45 -0.71
C ALA A 385 -25.05 26.95 -1.03
N ALA A 386 -25.63 26.65 -2.19
CA ALA A 386 -25.79 25.27 -2.65
C ALA A 386 -24.45 24.54 -2.82
N LYS A 387 -23.47 25.18 -3.47
CA LYS A 387 -22.12 24.63 -3.65
C LYS A 387 -21.40 24.44 -2.32
N PHE A 388 -21.56 25.38 -1.38
CA PHE A 388 -21.03 25.24 -0.02
C PHE A 388 -21.58 23.99 0.67
N VAL A 389 -22.89 23.76 0.57
CA VAL A 389 -23.53 22.58 1.17
C VAL A 389 -23.07 21.30 0.49
N ASP A 390 -22.92 21.27 -0.83
CA ASP A 390 -22.39 20.11 -1.56
C ASP A 390 -20.96 19.77 -1.12
N GLU A 391 -20.10 20.78 -0.97
CA GLU A 391 -18.72 20.59 -0.48
C GLU A 391 -18.68 20.13 0.99
N LEU A 392 -19.59 20.63 1.83
CA LEU A 392 -19.75 20.16 3.21
C LEU A 392 -20.23 18.70 3.26
N CYS A 393 -21.24 18.33 2.45
CA CYS A 393 -21.71 16.94 2.34
C CYS A 393 -20.58 16.00 1.89
N SER A 394 -19.81 16.40 0.88
CA SER A 394 -18.64 15.66 0.40
C SER A 394 -17.54 15.56 1.48
N PHE A 395 -17.38 16.56 2.33
CA PHE A 395 -16.46 16.49 3.47
C PHE A 395 -16.93 15.49 4.53
N LEU A 396 -18.23 15.48 4.84
CA LEU A 396 -18.84 14.61 5.86
C LEU A 396 -18.93 13.14 5.43
N HIS A 397 -19.10 12.89 4.13
CA HIS A 397 -19.34 11.57 3.57
C HIS A 397 -18.45 11.31 2.36
N VAL A 398 -17.58 10.30 2.49
CA VAL A 398 -16.81 9.75 1.37
C VAL A 398 -17.43 8.44 0.92
N GLU A 399 -17.86 8.38 -0.34
CA GLU A 399 -18.35 7.15 -0.94
C GLU A 399 -17.21 6.45 -1.71
N ALA A 400 -16.71 5.34 -1.15
CA ALA A 400 -15.70 4.53 -1.82
C ALA A 400 -16.32 3.72 -2.97
N LYS A 401 -15.71 3.79 -4.15
CA LYS A 401 -16.10 2.99 -5.32
C LYS A 401 -15.55 1.57 -5.19
N LEU A 402 -16.25 0.73 -4.42
CA LEU A 402 -15.88 -0.67 -4.20
C LEU A 402 -16.19 -1.55 -5.44
N PRO A 403 -15.53 -2.71 -5.61
CA PRO A 403 -15.96 -3.72 -6.58
C PRO A 403 -17.46 -4.07 -6.44
N ALA A 404 -18.10 -4.45 -7.54
CA ALA A 404 -19.53 -4.74 -7.52
C ALA A 404 -19.85 -5.92 -6.56
N PHE A 405 -21.02 -5.85 -5.92
CA PHE A 405 -21.52 -6.91 -5.02
C PHE A 405 -22.24 -8.05 -5.75
N ASP A 406 -22.58 -7.84 -7.02
CA ASP A 406 -23.15 -8.86 -7.89
C ASP A 406 -22.01 -9.49 -8.69
N LYS A 407 -21.53 -10.62 -8.17
CA LYS A 407 -20.36 -11.37 -8.64
C LYS A 407 -20.67 -12.86 -8.49
N ASP A 408 -19.96 -13.68 -9.25
CA ASP A 408 -19.99 -15.13 -9.13
C ASP A 408 -19.13 -15.56 -7.94
N TYR A 409 -19.75 -15.62 -6.76
CA TYR A 409 -19.08 -16.04 -5.53
C TYR A 409 -18.81 -17.54 -5.54
N VAL A 410 -17.53 -17.89 -5.65
CA VAL A 410 -17.06 -19.28 -5.59
C VAL A 410 -16.57 -19.57 -4.18
N LYS A 411 -17.03 -20.70 -3.63
CA LYS A 411 -16.61 -21.15 -2.30
C LYS A 411 -15.09 -21.36 -2.27
N ASN A 412 -14.45 -20.71 -1.30
CA ASN A 412 -13.04 -20.86 -0.99
C ASN A 412 -12.89 -21.28 0.48
N THR A 413 -11.88 -22.08 0.79
CA THR A 413 -11.56 -22.41 2.19
C THR A 413 -10.78 -21.24 2.79
N PRO A 414 -11.30 -20.57 3.84
CA PRO A 414 -10.60 -19.46 4.48
C PRO A 414 -9.24 -19.88 5.05
N ILE A 415 -8.35 -18.91 5.15
CA ILE A 415 -7.07 -19.07 5.85
C ILE A 415 -7.29 -18.72 7.31
N GLU A 416 -7.27 -19.73 8.17
CA GLU A 416 -7.59 -19.64 9.59
C GLU A 416 -6.30 -19.74 10.41
N LEU A 417 -5.73 -18.57 10.74
CA LEU A 417 -4.55 -18.46 11.59
C LEU A 417 -4.91 -17.78 12.91
N SER A 418 -4.35 -18.28 14.01
CA SER A 418 -4.51 -17.73 15.35
C SER A 418 -3.31 -16.86 15.73
N VAL A 419 -3.55 -15.76 16.43
CA VAL A 419 -2.50 -14.81 16.88
C VAL A 419 -1.60 -15.38 17.98
N GLU A 420 -2.02 -16.50 18.57
CA GLU A 420 -1.32 -17.29 19.58
C GLU A 420 -0.29 -18.26 18.96
N GLN A 421 -0.45 -18.62 17.68
CA GLN A 421 0.47 -19.53 17.00
C GLN A 421 1.89 -18.95 16.96
N SER A 422 2.86 -19.85 17.02
CA SER A 422 4.26 -19.59 16.70
C SER A 422 4.46 -19.53 15.18
N ARG A 423 5.59 -18.97 14.76
CA ARG A 423 6.01 -18.96 13.34
C ARG A 423 5.95 -20.36 12.71
N GLN A 424 6.41 -21.37 13.44
CA GLN A 424 6.50 -22.73 12.94
C GLN A 424 5.11 -23.35 12.74
N GLU A 425 4.21 -23.17 13.70
CA GLU A 425 2.81 -23.63 13.58
C GLU A 425 2.08 -22.94 12.42
N VAL A 426 2.35 -21.66 12.17
CA VAL A 426 1.81 -20.95 11.00
C VAL A 426 2.30 -21.57 9.70
N ILE A 427 3.62 -21.80 9.56
CA ILE A 427 4.20 -22.42 8.35
C ILE A 427 3.63 -23.83 8.14
N GLU A 428 3.52 -24.63 9.20
CA GLU A 428 2.96 -25.99 9.15
C GLU A 428 1.50 -26.00 8.69
N TYR A 429 0.68 -25.10 9.24
CA TYR A 429 -0.71 -24.94 8.81
C TYR A 429 -0.79 -24.56 7.32
N LEU A 430 -0.07 -23.51 6.90
CA LEU A 430 -0.11 -23.04 5.52
C LEU A 430 0.39 -24.11 4.55
N SER A 431 1.44 -24.85 4.92
CA SER A 431 1.95 -25.98 4.15
C SER A 431 0.90 -27.08 3.98
N GLY A 432 0.15 -27.39 5.05
CA GLY A 432 -0.89 -28.40 5.06
C GLY A 432 -2.09 -28.11 4.15
N ILE A 433 -2.33 -26.84 3.80
CA ILE A 433 -3.47 -26.44 2.96
C ILE A 433 -3.12 -26.10 1.51
N ARG A 434 -1.84 -26.10 1.12
CA ARG A 434 -1.36 -25.70 -0.23
C ARG A 434 -2.11 -26.37 -1.38
N SER A 435 -2.40 -27.67 -1.25
CA SER A 435 -3.10 -28.45 -2.29
C SER A 435 -4.57 -28.04 -2.50
N SER A 436 -5.15 -27.31 -1.56
CA SER A 436 -6.58 -26.92 -1.56
C SER A 436 -6.80 -25.40 -1.52
N ASN A 437 -5.74 -24.62 -1.27
CA ASN A 437 -5.79 -23.16 -1.22
C ASN A 437 -4.61 -22.57 -2.02
N ILE A 438 -4.93 -22.04 -3.20
CA ILE A 438 -3.96 -21.48 -4.14
C ILE A 438 -3.23 -20.26 -3.56
N THR A 439 -3.89 -19.42 -2.75
CA THR A 439 -3.25 -18.27 -2.09
C THR A 439 -2.17 -18.73 -1.12
N ALA A 440 -2.44 -19.79 -0.35
CA ALA A 440 -1.45 -20.38 0.53
C ALA A 440 -0.28 -21.00 -0.25
N ASP A 441 -0.54 -21.70 -1.36
CA ASP A 441 0.54 -22.26 -2.19
C ASP A 441 1.42 -21.17 -2.80
N LEU A 442 0.82 -20.15 -3.44
CA LEU A 442 1.55 -19.00 -3.99
C LEU A 442 2.34 -18.24 -2.92
N ALA A 443 1.93 -18.28 -1.65
CA ALA A 443 2.69 -17.67 -0.55
C ALA A 443 4.05 -18.36 -0.34
N PHE A 444 4.19 -19.67 -0.59
CA PHE A 444 5.48 -20.36 -0.52
C PHE A 444 6.41 -19.97 -1.67
N TYR A 445 5.84 -19.67 -2.85
CA TYR A 445 6.61 -19.13 -3.97
C TYR A 445 7.04 -17.68 -3.68
N ALA A 446 6.16 -16.82 -3.20
CA ALA A 446 6.50 -15.46 -2.75
C ALA A 446 7.53 -15.45 -1.61
N TYR A 447 7.41 -16.38 -0.68
CA TYR A 447 8.37 -16.60 0.40
C TYR A 447 9.68 -17.23 -0.09
N ARG A 448 9.68 -17.81 -1.30
CA ARG A 448 10.79 -18.47 -1.99
C ARG A 448 11.33 -19.67 -1.23
N ASP A 449 10.44 -20.52 -0.72
CA ASP A 449 10.82 -21.79 -0.11
C ASP A 449 11.25 -22.81 -1.17
N MET A 450 12.51 -22.73 -1.60
CA MET A 450 13.06 -23.55 -2.67
C MET A 450 13.28 -25.02 -2.27
N GLU A 451 13.11 -25.37 -0.99
CA GLU A 451 13.16 -26.77 -0.54
C GLU A 451 11.86 -27.51 -0.89
N SER A 452 10.73 -26.81 -0.83
CA SER A 452 9.40 -27.40 -1.04
C SER A 452 8.73 -27.00 -2.36
N CYS A 453 9.17 -25.93 -3.01
CA CYS A 453 8.59 -25.44 -4.27
C CYS A 453 9.27 -26.02 -5.51
N ASP A 454 8.52 -26.02 -6.63
CA ASP A 454 9.10 -26.21 -7.96
C ASP A 454 10.02 -25.03 -8.29
N TRP A 455 11.18 -25.31 -8.88
CA TRP A 455 12.16 -24.30 -9.27
C TRP A 455 11.85 -23.67 -10.63
N GLU A 456 11.01 -24.31 -11.46
CA GLU A 456 10.67 -23.82 -12.80
C GLU A 456 10.17 -22.35 -12.77
N PRO A 457 9.21 -21.96 -11.90
CA PRO A 457 8.77 -20.56 -11.80
C PRO A 457 9.87 -19.61 -11.34
N PHE A 458 10.73 -20.03 -10.41
CA PHE A 458 11.84 -19.19 -9.91
C PHE A 458 12.86 -18.91 -11.01
N VAL A 459 13.24 -19.94 -11.77
CA VAL A 459 14.23 -19.83 -12.84
C VAL A 459 13.68 -18.99 -14.00
N LYS A 460 12.41 -19.20 -14.37
CA LYS A 460 11.75 -18.38 -15.40
C LYS A 460 11.72 -16.90 -14.99
N ALA A 461 11.34 -16.60 -13.75
CA ALA A 461 11.36 -15.25 -13.19
C ALA A 461 12.78 -14.65 -13.27
N ALA A 462 13.77 -15.40 -12.81
CA ALA A 462 15.16 -14.98 -12.76
C ALA A 462 15.70 -14.56 -14.13
N VAL A 463 15.36 -15.33 -15.16
CA VAL A 463 15.90 -15.14 -16.52
C VAL A 463 15.13 -14.09 -17.34
N GLU A 464 13.83 -13.96 -17.13
CA GLU A 464 13.00 -13.11 -17.99
C GLU A 464 12.67 -11.74 -17.39
N ARG A 465 12.72 -11.61 -16.07
CA ARG A 465 12.12 -10.47 -15.33
C ARG A 465 13.11 -9.77 -14.40
N ASN A 466 14.40 -9.85 -14.74
CA ASN A 466 15.47 -9.22 -13.98
C ASN A 466 16.39 -8.38 -14.87
N PRO A 467 15.91 -7.22 -15.37
CA PRO A 467 16.66 -6.38 -16.31
C PRO A 467 17.85 -5.66 -15.69
N VAL A 468 17.84 -5.36 -14.38
CA VAL A 468 18.89 -4.57 -13.71
C VAL A 468 20.23 -5.28 -13.77
N SER A 469 20.23 -6.59 -13.54
CA SER A 469 21.46 -7.39 -13.63
C SER A 469 22.06 -7.43 -15.03
N VAL A 470 21.22 -7.36 -16.08
CA VAL A 470 21.67 -7.31 -17.48
C VAL A 470 22.26 -5.94 -17.79
N GLU A 471 21.58 -4.86 -17.40
CA GLU A 471 22.02 -3.47 -17.59
C GLU A 471 23.35 -3.21 -16.87
N ALA A 472 23.47 -3.60 -15.59
CA ALA A 472 24.69 -3.45 -14.79
C ALA A 472 25.90 -4.16 -15.40
N ALA A 473 25.66 -5.19 -16.22
CA ALA A 473 26.69 -5.96 -16.87
C ALA A 473 26.95 -5.55 -18.33
N GLN A 474 26.17 -4.64 -18.94
CA GLN A 474 26.14 -4.43 -20.40
C GLN A 474 27.53 -4.28 -21.06
N ASP A 475 28.47 -3.59 -20.40
CA ASP A 475 29.81 -3.28 -20.93
C ASP A 475 30.90 -4.29 -20.51
N LYS A 476 30.54 -5.36 -19.79
CA LYS A 476 31.50 -6.32 -19.21
C LYS A 476 31.52 -7.63 -20.01
N PRO A 477 32.66 -8.17 -20.47
CA PRO A 477 32.73 -9.54 -20.95
C PRO A 477 32.36 -10.53 -19.83
N VAL A 478 31.91 -11.75 -20.18
CA VAL A 478 31.38 -12.73 -19.22
C VAL A 478 32.39 -13.05 -18.10
N GLU A 479 33.69 -13.13 -18.41
CA GLU A 479 34.74 -13.32 -17.41
C GLU A 479 34.78 -12.19 -16.36
N GLN A 480 34.65 -10.94 -16.79
CA GLN A 480 34.60 -9.80 -15.87
C GLN A 480 33.29 -9.76 -15.07
N VAL A 481 32.18 -10.26 -15.63
CA VAL A 481 30.93 -10.44 -14.88
C VAL A 481 31.13 -11.47 -13.79
N TYR A 482 31.74 -12.61 -14.12
CA TYR A 482 32.07 -13.65 -13.14
C TYR A 482 32.97 -13.12 -12.01
N ASP A 483 34.04 -12.39 -12.35
CA ASP A 483 34.92 -11.78 -11.35
C ASP A 483 34.20 -10.76 -10.46
N TRP A 484 33.32 -9.95 -11.04
CA TRP A 484 32.47 -9.02 -10.29
C TRP A 484 31.54 -9.74 -9.31
N LEU A 485 30.79 -10.75 -9.78
CA LEU A 485 29.88 -11.52 -8.93
C LEU A 485 30.62 -12.30 -7.84
N ARG A 486 31.83 -12.77 -8.12
CA ARG A 486 32.70 -13.40 -7.12
C ARG A 486 33.18 -12.41 -6.05
N GLY A 487 33.35 -11.14 -6.42
CA GLY A 487 33.72 -10.05 -5.51
C GLY A 487 32.59 -9.59 -4.58
N ILE A 488 31.33 -9.92 -4.89
CA ILE A 488 30.18 -9.63 -4.03
C ILE A 488 30.23 -10.50 -2.75
N PRO A 489 29.92 -9.97 -1.55
CA PRO A 489 29.81 -10.73 -0.31
C PRO A 489 28.96 -12.00 -0.44
N ASN A 490 29.39 -13.10 0.18
CA ASN A 490 28.68 -14.38 0.11
C ASN A 490 27.63 -14.53 1.22
N GLU A 491 26.66 -13.61 1.20
CA GLU A 491 25.59 -13.47 2.17
C GLU A 491 24.28 -13.14 1.45
N SER A 492 23.27 -13.98 1.63
CA SER A 492 21.95 -13.76 1.06
C SER A 492 21.09 -12.93 1.99
N ILE A 493 20.18 -12.13 1.42
CA ILE A 493 19.14 -11.40 2.18
C ILE A 493 18.03 -12.32 2.71
N TYR A 494 17.92 -13.53 2.15
CA TYR A 494 17.02 -14.60 2.59
C TYR A 494 17.77 -15.67 3.41
N ASP A 495 17.17 -16.16 4.50
CA ASP A 495 17.70 -17.25 5.33
C ASP A 495 17.35 -18.65 4.80
N GLY A 496 18.07 -19.66 5.28
CA GLY A 496 17.86 -21.07 4.91
C GLY A 496 18.04 -21.31 3.40
N GLY A 497 17.28 -22.27 2.86
CA GLY A 497 17.26 -22.60 1.43
C GLY A 497 16.52 -21.59 0.53
N ARG A 498 16.07 -20.44 1.06
CA ARG A 498 15.37 -19.42 0.27
C ARG A 498 16.33 -18.61 -0.58
N LEU A 499 15.91 -18.04 -1.71
CA LEU A 499 16.85 -17.42 -2.67
C LEU A 499 16.47 -15.98 -3.07
N ALA A 500 17.49 -15.14 -3.24
CA ALA A 500 17.39 -13.84 -3.90
C ALA A 500 17.30 -13.98 -5.43
N GLN A 501 16.58 -13.06 -6.08
CA GLN A 501 16.51 -12.91 -7.53
C GLN A 501 17.69 -12.08 -8.05
N PRO A 502 18.07 -12.20 -9.34
CA PRO A 502 19.26 -11.51 -9.88
C PRO A 502 19.30 -9.99 -9.64
N ASP A 503 18.17 -9.29 -9.76
CA ASP A 503 18.16 -7.85 -9.52
C ASP A 503 18.39 -7.49 -8.04
N GLU A 504 17.99 -8.35 -7.11
CA GLU A 504 18.25 -8.13 -5.69
C GLU A 504 19.72 -8.32 -5.37
N VAL A 505 20.37 -9.33 -5.98
CA VAL A 505 21.81 -9.56 -5.84
C VAL A 505 22.60 -8.33 -6.29
N VAL A 506 22.20 -7.74 -7.41
CA VAL A 506 22.85 -6.57 -7.99
C VAL A 506 22.53 -5.29 -7.22
N ASN A 507 21.26 -5.04 -6.90
CA ASN A 507 20.85 -3.83 -6.19
C ASN A 507 21.43 -3.73 -4.78
N TYR A 508 21.46 -4.84 -4.05
CA TYR A 508 21.93 -4.88 -2.67
C TYR A 508 23.40 -5.27 -2.57
N SER A 509 24.05 -5.56 -3.72
CA SER A 509 25.45 -5.96 -3.79
C SER A 509 25.80 -7.05 -2.77
N THR A 510 24.94 -8.05 -2.66
CA THR A 510 25.11 -9.20 -1.77
C THR A 510 24.36 -10.41 -2.32
N GLY A 511 24.87 -11.62 -2.11
CA GLY A 511 24.14 -12.84 -2.47
C GLY A 511 24.94 -14.11 -2.20
N ASP A 512 24.26 -15.23 -2.05
CA ASP A 512 24.87 -16.56 -1.98
C ASP A 512 25.39 -17.02 -3.36
N GLY A 513 26.27 -18.02 -3.38
CA GLY A 513 26.78 -18.64 -4.60
C GLY A 513 25.70 -19.15 -5.56
N VAL A 514 24.57 -19.68 -5.06
CA VAL A 514 23.43 -20.08 -5.92
C VAL A 514 22.83 -18.86 -6.62
N GLU A 515 22.63 -17.77 -5.89
CA GLU A 515 22.01 -16.55 -6.38
C GLU A 515 22.92 -15.85 -7.40
N LYS A 516 24.24 -15.84 -7.14
CA LYS A 516 25.27 -15.36 -8.07
C LYS A 516 25.34 -16.21 -9.34
N ALA A 517 25.26 -17.53 -9.22
CA ALA A 517 25.25 -18.43 -10.36
C ALA A 517 24.04 -18.19 -11.27
N ILE A 518 22.85 -18.02 -10.68
CA ILE A 518 21.61 -17.71 -11.42
C ILE A 518 21.68 -16.30 -12.02
N THR A 519 22.29 -15.34 -11.33
CA THR A 519 22.55 -13.99 -11.87
C THR A 519 23.46 -14.04 -13.10
N LEU A 520 24.55 -14.81 -13.04
CA LEU A 520 25.43 -15.02 -14.18
C LEU A 520 24.67 -15.67 -15.34
N ALA A 521 23.86 -16.69 -15.06
CA ALA A 521 23.06 -17.36 -16.08
C ALA A 521 22.06 -16.40 -16.76
N ASN A 522 21.38 -15.54 -15.99
CA ASN A 522 20.50 -14.50 -16.54
C ASN A 522 21.24 -13.58 -17.52
N ILE A 523 22.44 -13.11 -17.14
CA ILE A 523 23.27 -12.22 -17.97
C ILE A 523 23.73 -12.92 -19.25
N ILE A 524 24.24 -14.16 -19.15
CA ILE A 524 24.68 -14.94 -20.32
C ILE A 524 23.49 -15.16 -21.26
N ARG A 525 22.34 -15.54 -20.72
CA ARG A 525 21.13 -15.83 -21.48
C ARG A 525 20.60 -14.62 -22.25
N ASN A 526 20.64 -13.43 -21.66
CA ASN A 526 20.20 -12.20 -22.33
C ASN A 526 21.16 -11.74 -23.43
N ARG A 527 22.45 -12.14 -23.37
CA ARG A 527 23.44 -11.84 -24.41
C ARG A 527 23.43 -12.84 -25.57
N ASP A 528 23.20 -14.10 -25.24
CA ASP A 528 23.15 -15.20 -26.21
C ASP A 528 21.91 -16.07 -25.93
N GLY A 529 20.82 -15.66 -26.58
CA GLY A 529 19.50 -16.27 -26.45
C GLY A 529 19.38 -17.69 -27.01
N GLU A 530 20.45 -18.29 -27.54
CA GLU A 530 20.47 -19.70 -27.99
C GLU A 530 21.35 -20.59 -27.10
N ARG A 531 22.15 -19.98 -26.21
CA ARG A 531 23.09 -20.70 -25.36
C ARG A 531 22.36 -21.57 -24.33
N ARG A 532 22.68 -22.87 -24.33
CA ARG A 532 22.31 -23.81 -23.26
C ARG A 532 23.20 -23.53 -22.04
N ILE A 533 22.57 -23.42 -20.87
CA ILE A 533 23.27 -23.19 -19.61
C ILE A 533 22.84 -24.28 -18.64
N GLU A 534 23.80 -24.99 -18.07
CA GLU A 534 23.59 -25.99 -17.04
C GLU A 534 24.10 -25.43 -15.70
N VAL A 535 23.29 -25.57 -14.65
CA VAL A 535 23.66 -25.13 -13.31
C VAL A 535 23.54 -26.33 -12.37
N ALA A 536 24.68 -26.84 -11.92
CA ALA A 536 24.75 -27.90 -10.92
C ALA A 536 24.97 -27.27 -9.54
N ILE A 537 23.99 -27.43 -8.66
CA ILE A 537 23.98 -26.90 -7.30
C ILE A 537 24.20 -28.07 -6.35
N THR A 538 25.27 -28.00 -5.57
CA THR A 538 25.56 -28.91 -4.46
C THR A 538 25.58 -28.13 -3.15
N PRO A 539 25.55 -28.80 -1.97
CA PRO A 539 25.43 -28.11 -0.69
C PRO A 539 26.51 -27.05 -0.40
N GLN A 540 27.70 -27.15 -1.00
CA GLN A 540 28.81 -26.20 -0.80
C GLN A 540 29.30 -25.50 -2.08
N GLU A 541 28.97 -26.02 -3.26
CA GLU A 541 29.49 -25.51 -4.54
C GLU A 541 28.36 -25.43 -5.57
N VAL A 542 28.41 -24.38 -6.40
CA VAL A 542 27.55 -24.22 -7.57
C VAL A 542 28.42 -24.06 -8.81
N VAL A 543 28.12 -24.85 -9.85
CA VAL A 543 28.85 -24.85 -11.12
C VAL A 543 27.89 -24.41 -12.22
N VAL A 544 28.26 -23.36 -12.95
CA VAL A 544 27.57 -22.92 -14.17
C VAL A 544 28.41 -23.35 -15.37
N ASP A 545 27.86 -24.22 -16.21
CA ASP A 545 28.43 -24.61 -17.49
C ASP A 545 27.62 -23.96 -18.62
N ALA A 546 28.27 -23.06 -19.35
CA ALA A 546 27.71 -22.49 -20.58
C ALA A 546 28.64 -22.79 -21.77
N GLY A 547 29.51 -23.79 -21.72
CA GLY A 547 30.65 -24.00 -22.62
C GLY A 547 31.97 -23.46 -22.05
N GLU A 548 31.87 -22.54 -21.09
CA GLU A 548 32.92 -22.23 -20.11
C GLU A 548 32.35 -22.54 -18.72
N VAL A 549 33.22 -22.93 -17.79
CA VAL A 549 32.82 -23.41 -16.46
C VAL A 549 33.14 -22.37 -15.38
N TYR A 550 32.11 -21.93 -14.68
CA TYR A 550 32.19 -20.95 -13.60
C TYR A 550 31.78 -21.58 -12.27
N ARG A 551 32.51 -21.27 -11.19
CA ARG A 551 32.30 -21.90 -9.87
C ARG A 551 32.04 -20.86 -8.78
N PHE A 552 31.05 -21.14 -7.92
CA PHE A 552 30.73 -20.33 -6.75
C PHE A 552 30.61 -21.21 -5.51
N THR A 553 30.92 -20.65 -4.34
CA THR A 553 30.70 -21.32 -3.05
C THR A 553 29.32 -20.97 -2.50
N SER A 554 28.55 -21.96 -2.06
CA SER A 554 27.23 -21.76 -1.44
C SER A 554 27.23 -22.11 0.04
N LYS A 555 26.37 -21.44 0.80
CA LYS A 555 26.02 -21.74 2.20
C LYS A 555 24.56 -22.20 2.35
N LYS A 556 23.81 -22.35 1.24
CA LYS A 556 22.38 -22.68 1.25
C LYS A 556 22.08 -24.14 1.55
N GLY A 557 23.05 -25.03 1.33
CA GLY A 557 22.86 -26.47 1.56
C GLY A 557 21.89 -27.15 0.57
N LEU A 558 21.60 -26.50 -0.56
CA LEU A 558 20.70 -27.00 -1.60
C LEU A 558 21.39 -28.03 -2.51
N ASP A 559 20.61 -28.90 -3.13
CA ASP A 559 21.09 -29.92 -4.07
C ASP A 559 20.10 -30.03 -5.24
N ARG A 560 20.49 -29.52 -6.41
CA ARG A 560 19.64 -29.39 -7.61
C ARG A 560 20.48 -29.34 -8.88
N GLU A 561 19.91 -29.82 -9.98
CA GLU A 561 20.41 -29.58 -11.33
C GLU A 561 19.38 -28.78 -12.12
N LEU A 562 19.83 -27.72 -12.79
CA LEU A 562 18.99 -26.85 -13.61
C LEU A 562 19.52 -26.83 -15.03
N THR A 563 18.61 -26.80 -16.00
CA THR A 563 18.93 -26.54 -17.40
C THR A 563 18.12 -25.35 -17.89
N ILE A 564 18.80 -24.32 -18.37
CA ILE A 564 18.20 -23.12 -18.94
C ILE A 564 18.38 -23.20 -20.46
N LEU A 565 17.26 -23.32 -21.19
CA LEU A 565 17.23 -23.60 -22.63
C LEU A 565 16.83 -22.38 -23.47
N ALA A 566 17.13 -22.46 -24.77
CA ALA A 566 16.67 -21.53 -25.79
C ALA A 566 15.16 -21.66 -26.04
N GLY A 567 14.43 -20.54 -25.99
CA GLY A 567 13.03 -20.44 -26.43
C GLY A 567 12.01 -21.29 -25.65
N LYS A 568 12.41 -21.92 -24.54
CA LYS A 568 11.53 -22.60 -23.60
C LYS A 568 11.94 -22.24 -22.17
N LEU A 569 11.14 -21.38 -21.57
CA LEU A 569 10.43 -21.64 -20.31
C LEU A 569 9.08 -20.91 -20.40
#